data_AF-A0A178W2V0-F1
#
_entry.id   AF-A0A178W2V0-F1
#
_cell.length_a   1.000
_cell.length_b   1.000
_cell.length_c   1.000
_cell.angle_alpha   90.00
_cell.angle_beta   90.00
_cell.angle_gamma   90.00
#
_symmetry.space_group_name_H-M   'P 1'
#
loop_
_entity.id
_entity.type
_entity.pdbx_description
1 polymer ?
#
loop_
_entity_poly.entity_id
_entity_poly.type
_entity_poly.pdbx_seq_one_letter_code
_entity_poly.pdbx_strand_id
1 'polypeptide(L)'
;MAVMDQQAAVAEGRLLKLPFSTIYEYLQMLRLIATILKDVGPCSMFYLAAAVSDFYVPWLSMTEHKIESGSGPLDIRLAQVPKMLSILRSNWAPKAFCISFKLETDSKILIEKATKALQKYKVHAVVANELLTRKEEVVVVSSSGNVVVRRDSNKPESIVEDNLIRLLVDRHSTYIKESLT
;
A
#
# COMPACT_ATOMS: atom_id res chain seq x y z
N MET A 1 26.58 0.90 0.54
CA MET A 1 25.80 1.60 -0.50
C MET A 1 24.47 2.09 0.06
N ALA A 2 23.52 1.22 0.40
CA ALA A 2 22.16 1.64 0.84
C ALA A 2 22.09 2.76 1.90
N VAL A 3 22.95 2.74 2.93
CA VAL A 3 22.97 3.80 3.96
C VAL A 3 23.44 5.15 3.42
N MET A 4 24.44 5.15 2.54
CA MET A 4 24.98 6.37 1.92
C MET A 4 23.98 6.95 0.92
N ASP A 5 23.34 6.10 0.12
CA ASP A 5 22.30 6.51 -0.84
C ASP A 5 21.09 7.13 -0.11
N GLN A 6 20.72 6.54 1.04
CA GLN A 6 19.67 7.09 1.88
C GLN A 6 20.06 8.46 2.47
N GLN A 7 21.29 8.63 2.95
CA GLN A 7 21.77 9.90 3.49
C GLN A 7 21.79 10.99 2.41
N ALA A 8 22.27 10.68 1.21
CA ALA A 8 22.27 11.59 0.07
C ALA A 8 20.84 11.99 -0.33
N ALA A 9 19.91 11.04 -0.44
CA ALA A 9 18.52 11.33 -0.78
C ALA A 9 17.82 12.23 0.26
N VAL A 10 18.17 12.11 1.54
CA VAL A 10 17.68 13.01 2.59
C VAL A 10 18.29 14.40 2.44
N ALA A 11 19.62 14.50 2.25
CA ALA A 11 20.31 15.77 2.10
C ALA A 11 19.84 16.57 0.87
N GLU A 12 19.48 15.88 -0.21
CA GLU A 12 18.98 16.46 -1.46
C GLU A 12 17.46 16.71 -1.45
N GLY A 13 16.76 16.44 -0.34
CA GLY A 13 15.31 16.66 -0.24
C GLY A 13 14.45 15.69 -1.08
N ARG A 14 15.02 14.57 -1.53
CA ARG A 14 14.32 13.53 -2.32
C ARG A 14 13.65 12.45 -1.46
N LEU A 15 13.99 12.36 -0.18
CA LEU A 15 13.44 11.38 0.76
C LEU A 15 12.99 12.03 2.08
N LEU A 16 11.68 11.98 2.34
CA LEU A 16 11.10 12.33 3.63
C LEU A 16 10.63 11.07 4.36
N LYS A 17 11.11 10.88 5.60
CA LYS A 17 10.74 9.73 6.45
C LYS A 17 9.74 10.18 7.51
N LEU A 18 8.56 9.59 7.52
CA LEU A 18 7.49 9.91 8.46
C LEU A 18 7.08 8.64 9.22
N PRO A 19 7.51 8.46 10.48
CA PRO A 19 7.15 7.28 11.25
C PRO A 19 5.70 7.33 11.72
N PHE A 20 5.08 6.16 11.82
CA PHE A 20 3.78 5.95 12.48
C PHE A 20 3.83 4.61 13.22
N SER A 21 3.02 4.47 14.27
CA SER A 21 2.91 3.27 15.09
C SER A 21 1.47 2.77 15.18
N THR A 22 0.50 3.69 15.23
CA THR A 22 -0.92 3.34 15.37
C THR A 22 -1.66 3.46 14.04
N ILE A 23 -2.81 2.77 13.95
CA ILE A 23 -3.73 2.94 12.82
C ILE A 23 -4.22 4.39 12.70
N TYR A 24 -4.40 5.08 13.83
CA TYR A 24 -4.85 6.47 13.84
C TYR A 24 -3.84 7.40 13.17
N GLU A 25 -2.57 7.30 13.57
CA GLU A 25 -1.47 8.06 12.96
C GLU A 25 -1.38 7.77 11.46
N TYR A 26 -1.38 6.49 11.08
CA TYR A 26 -1.33 6.08 9.67
C TYR A 26 -2.46 6.72 8.86
N LEU A 27 -3.70 6.69 9.36
CA LEU A 27 -4.86 7.23 8.65
C LEU A 27 -4.82 8.76 8.54
N GLN A 28 -4.40 9.47 9.59
CA GLN A 28 -4.26 10.94 9.56
C GLN A 28 -3.16 11.37 8.59
N MET A 29 -2.01 10.69 8.63
CA MET A 29 -0.89 10.97 7.74
C MET A 29 -1.24 10.69 6.29
N LEU A 30 -1.88 9.55 6.01
CA LEU A 30 -2.35 9.21 4.67
C LEU A 30 -3.31 10.28 4.13
N ARG A 31 -4.26 10.74 4.96
CA ARG A 31 -5.19 11.81 4.58
C ARG A 31 -4.46 13.12 4.27
N LEU A 32 -3.55 13.55 5.13
CA LEU A 32 -2.81 14.80 4.99
C LEU A 32 -1.98 14.80 3.70
N ILE A 33 -1.16 13.76 3.52
CA ILE A 33 -0.30 13.60 2.34
C ILE A 33 -1.16 13.51 1.07
N ALA A 34 -2.25 12.75 1.10
CA ALA A 34 -3.14 12.63 -0.05
C ALA A 34 -3.80 13.94 -0.45
N THR A 35 -4.21 14.74 0.53
CA THR A 35 -4.82 16.05 0.26
C THR A 35 -3.80 17.01 -0.36
N ILE A 36 -2.54 16.98 0.07
CA ILE A 36 -1.46 17.79 -0.50
C ILE A 36 -1.12 17.33 -1.93
N LEU A 37 -1.01 16.02 -2.15
CA LEU A 37 -0.70 15.44 -3.46
C LEU A 37 -1.85 15.54 -4.47
N LYS A 38 -3.04 15.98 -4.04
CA LYS A 38 -4.18 16.23 -4.92
C LYS A 38 -3.83 17.17 -6.08
N ASP A 39 -3.11 18.25 -5.78
CA ASP A 39 -2.76 19.28 -6.76
C ASP A 39 -1.63 18.86 -7.69
N VAL A 40 -0.80 17.90 -7.26
CA VAL A 40 0.20 17.23 -8.11
C VAL A 40 -0.47 16.35 -9.16
N GLY A 41 -1.66 15.81 -8.84
CA GLY A 41 -2.51 15.10 -9.79
C GLY A 41 -1.85 13.86 -10.38
N PRO A 42 -1.90 13.65 -11.72
CA PRO A 42 -1.38 12.46 -12.39
C PRO A 42 0.10 12.19 -12.15
N CYS A 43 0.89 13.22 -11.85
CA CYS A 43 2.32 13.08 -11.58
C CYS A 43 2.61 12.44 -10.21
N SER A 44 1.61 12.30 -9.33
CA SER A 44 1.76 11.66 -8.02
C SER A 44 1.43 10.17 -8.06
N MET A 45 2.16 9.38 -7.25
CA MET A 45 1.94 7.95 -7.08
C MET A 45 1.77 7.60 -5.59
N PHE A 46 0.75 6.79 -5.28
CA PHE A 46 0.59 6.10 -4.00
C PHE A 46 1.00 4.63 -4.15
N TYR A 47 2.05 4.22 -3.44
CA TYR A 47 2.49 2.84 -3.31
C TYR A 47 2.15 2.32 -1.91
N LEU A 48 0.98 1.70 -1.76
CA LEU A 48 0.37 1.40 -0.44
C LEU A 48 0.70 -0.02 0.02
N ALA A 49 1.94 -0.25 0.44
CA ALA A 49 2.45 -1.55 0.87
C ALA A 49 2.31 -1.85 2.37
N ALA A 50 1.77 -0.91 3.16
CA ALA A 50 1.57 -1.10 4.60
C ALA A 50 0.54 -2.21 4.89
N ALA A 51 0.83 -3.06 5.87
CA ALA A 51 -0.14 -4.01 6.43
C ALA A 51 -1.04 -3.28 7.44
N VAL A 52 -2.12 -2.69 6.93
CA VAL A 52 -3.06 -1.89 7.73
C VAL A 52 -4.03 -2.82 8.48
N SER A 53 -4.25 -2.57 9.77
CA SER A 53 -5.22 -3.31 10.58
C SER A 53 -6.63 -3.23 9.98
N ASP A 54 -7.32 -4.36 9.85
CA ASP A 54 -8.72 -4.39 9.40
C ASP A 54 -9.71 -4.00 10.51
N PHE A 55 -9.28 -4.10 11.76
CA PHE A 55 -10.06 -3.84 12.95
C PHE A 55 -9.31 -2.94 13.93
N TYR A 56 -10.04 -2.18 14.74
CA TYR A 56 -9.49 -1.26 15.74
C TYR A 56 -10.43 -1.13 16.95
N VAL A 57 -9.92 -0.65 18.07
CA VAL A 57 -10.73 -0.26 19.24
C VAL A 57 -11.10 1.21 19.11
N PRO A 58 -12.39 1.59 18.98
CA PRO A 58 -12.79 2.99 18.96
C PRO A 58 -12.31 3.75 20.20
N TRP A 59 -11.89 5.01 20.01
CA TRP A 59 -11.33 5.84 21.08
C TRP A 59 -12.26 5.94 22.30
N LEU A 60 -13.55 6.15 22.07
CA LEU A 60 -14.58 6.23 23.12
C LEU A 60 -14.78 4.92 23.91
N SER A 61 -14.29 3.79 23.40
CA SER A 61 -14.37 2.48 24.05
C SER A 61 -13.02 1.98 24.58
N MET A 62 -11.95 2.76 24.42
CA MET A 62 -10.62 2.39 24.88
C MET A 62 -10.50 2.65 26.38
N THR A 63 -10.10 1.64 27.15
CA THR A 63 -9.87 1.79 28.59
C THR A 63 -8.56 2.55 28.84
N GLU A 64 -8.57 3.49 29.78
CA GLU A 64 -7.37 4.28 30.12
C GLU A 64 -6.32 3.44 30.86
N HIS A 65 -6.76 2.42 31.58
CA HIS A 65 -5.90 1.58 32.41
C HIS A 65 -5.81 0.15 31.86
N LYS A 66 -4.80 -0.56 32.35
CA LYS A 66 -4.59 -1.99 32.07
C LYS A 66 -5.86 -2.77 32.40
N ILE A 67 -6.25 -3.67 31.51
CA ILE A 67 -7.38 -4.58 31.74
C ILE A 67 -6.96 -5.62 32.80
N GLU A 68 -7.74 -5.75 33.87
CA GLU A 68 -7.47 -6.65 34.99
C GLU A 68 -7.79 -8.12 34.65
N SER A 69 -6.89 -9.04 35.04
CA SER A 69 -6.99 -10.47 34.71
C SER A 69 -7.85 -11.29 35.67
N GLY A 70 -8.35 -10.70 36.77
CA GLY A 70 -9.12 -11.39 37.81
C GLY A 70 -10.62 -11.55 37.51
N SER A 71 -11.12 -10.96 36.43
CA SER A 71 -12.54 -10.70 36.21
C SER A 71 -13.27 -11.76 35.37
N GLY A 72 -12.62 -12.90 35.08
CA GLY A 72 -13.14 -13.93 34.17
C GLY A 72 -12.52 -13.88 32.77
N PRO A 73 -13.17 -14.50 31.75
CA PRO A 73 -12.64 -14.53 30.39
C PRO A 73 -12.56 -13.13 29.76
N LEU A 74 -11.56 -12.93 28.89
CA LEU A 74 -11.33 -11.66 28.19
C LEU A 74 -12.11 -11.60 26.88
N ASP A 75 -13.09 -10.70 26.82
CA ASP A 75 -13.84 -10.39 25.59
C ASP A 75 -13.32 -9.09 24.95
N ILE A 76 -12.77 -9.18 23.73
CA ILE A 76 -12.30 -8.03 22.96
C ILE A 76 -13.29 -7.74 21.83
N ARG A 77 -13.89 -6.54 21.84
CA ARG A 77 -14.76 -6.05 20.77
C ARG A 77 -14.03 -5.03 19.91
N LEU A 78 -13.89 -5.33 18.62
CA LEU A 78 -13.23 -4.45 17.66
C LEU A 78 -14.22 -3.95 16.61
N ALA A 79 -14.07 -2.69 16.21
CA ALA A 79 -14.78 -2.10 15.09
C ALA A 79 -13.99 -2.31 13.79
N GLN A 80 -14.69 -2.41 12.66
CA GLN A 80 -14.05 -2.47 11.35
C GLN A 80 -13.45 -1.11 10.98
N VAL A 81 -12.22 -1.11 10.46
CA VAL A 81 -11.61 0.09 9.90
C VAL A 81 -12.36 0.49 8.62
N PRO A 82 -12.74 1.77 8.48
CA PRO A 82 -13.41 2.24 7.28
C PRO A 82 -12.56 2.02 6.04
N LYS A 83 -13.20 1.84 4.87
CA LYS A 83 -12.49 1.50 3.63
C LYS A 83 -11.85 2.75 2.99
N MET A 84 -10.71 3.17 3.55
CA MET A 84 -10.06 4.44 3.24
C MET A 84 -9.51 4.55 1.81
N LEU A 85 -9.17 3.41 1.17
CA LEU A 85 -8.70 3.41 -0.22
C LEU A 85 -9.73 3.96 -1.21
N SER A 86 -11.03 3.71 -0.97
CA SER A 86 -12.09 4.29 -1.81
C SER A 86 -12.09 5.81 -1.65
N ILE A 87 -11.98 6.33 -0.43
CA ILE A 87 -11.96 7.78 -0.14
C ILE A 87 -10.71 8.44 -0.74
N LEU A 88 -9.55 7.76 -0.69
CA LEU A 88 -8.33 8.20 -1.34
C LEU A 88 -8.57 8.48 -2.84
N ARG A 89 -9.20 7.52 -3.54
CA ARG A 89 -9.44 7.59 -4.99
C ARG A 89 -10.60 8.49 -5.40
N SER A 90 -11.57 8.73 -4.53
CA SER A 90 -12.73 9.56 -4.88
C SER A 90 -12.61 11.01 -4.40
N ASN A 91 -11.92 11.26 -3.28
CA ASN A 91 -11.97 12.56 -2.61
C ASN A 91 -10.58 13.17 -2.40
N TRP A 92 -9.65 12.40 -1.81
CA TRP A 92 -8.37 12.97 -1.36
C TRP A 92 -7.39 13.19 -2.50
N ALA A 93 -7.15 12.18 -3.34
CA ALA A 93 -6.21 12.23 -4.45
C ALA A 93 -6.77 11.52 -5.71
N PRO A 94 -7.87 12.01 -6.30
CA PRO A 94 -8.58 11.28 -7.36
C PRO A 94 -7.80 11.13 -8.67
N LYS A 95 -6.85 12.03 -8.93
CA LYS A 95 -6.00 11.99 -10.13
C LYS A 95 -4.64 11.32 -9.89
N ALA A 96 -4.34 10.88 -8.67
CA ALA A 96 -3.07 10.22 -8.38
C ALA A 96 -3.06 8.78 -8.91
N PHE A 97 -1.91 8.32 -9.39
CA PHE A 97 -1.71 6.91 -9.70
C PHE A 97 -1.65 6.12 -8.39
N CYS A 98 -2.41 5.04 -8.27
CA CYS A 98 -2.59 4.35 -6.98
C CYS A 98 -2.39 2.86 -7.15
N ILE A 99 -1.51 2.32 -6.32
CA ILE A 99 -1.13 0.92 -6.26
C ILE A 99 -1.39 0.45 -4.83
N SER A 100 -2.07 -0.69 -4.71
CA SER A 100 -2.30 -1.33 -3.41
C SER A 100 -1.71 -2.73 -3.39
N PHE A 101 -1.55 -3.29 -2.19
CA PHE A 101 -0.99 -4.61 -2.00
C PHE A 101 -2.04 -5.60 -1.51
N LYS A 102 -1.91 -6.85 -1.94
CA LYS A 102 -2.71 -7.98 -1.47
C LYS A 102 -1.77 -9.14 -1.15
N LEU A 103 -1.59 -9.38 0.14
CA LEU A 103 -0.86 -10.51 0.67
C LEU A 103 -1.85 -11.63 1.03
N GLU A 104 -1.60 -12.84 0.55
CA GLU A 104 -2.34 -14.04 0.94
C GLU A 104 -1.38 -15.21 1.18
N THR A 105 -1.87 -16.26 1.83
CA THR A 105 -1.15 -17.53 2.02
C THR A 105 -1.61 -18.62 1.06
N ASP A 106 -2.76 -18.44 0.39
CA ASP A 106 -3.30 -19.37 -0.59
C ASP A 106 -3.31 -18.71 -1.98
N SER A 107 -2.49 -19.25 -2.88
CA SER A 107 -2.36 -18.75 -4.26
C SER A 107 -3.64 -18.91 -5.08
N LYS A 108 -4.53 -19.85 -4.73
CA LYS A 108 -5.79 -20.09 -5.46
C LYS A 108 -6.76 -18.92 -5.32
N ILE A 109 -6.77 -18.26 -4.18
CA ILE A 109 -7.68 -17.13 -3.89
C ILE A 109 -7.02 -15.76 -4.12
N LEU A 110 -5.69 -15.71 -4.23
CA LEU A 110 -4.92 -14.47 -4.29
C LEU A 110 -5.34 -13.58 -5.46
N ILE A 111 -5.40 -14.13 -6.68
CA ILE A 111 -5.75 -13.37 -7.87
C ILE A 111 -7.20 -12.90 -7.85
N GLU A 112 -8.11 -13.74 -7.37
CA GLU A 112 -9.53 -13.38 -7.23
C GLU A 112 -9.70 -12.22 -6.25
N LYS A 113 -9.07 -12.30 -5.06
CA LYS A 113 -9.11 -11.24 -4.06
C LYS A 113 -8.43 -9.96 -4.54
N ALA A 114 -7.32 -10.06 -5.26
CA ALA A 114 -6.65 -8.91 -5.85
C ALA A 114 -7.54 -8.23 -6.92
N THR A 115 -8.20 -9.02 -7.77
CA THR A 115 -9.15 -8.51 -8.77
C THR A 115 -10.34 -7.82 -8.12
N LYS A 116 -10.93 -8.41 -7.06
CA LYS A 116 -11.99 -7.78 -6.28
C LYS A 116 -11.53 -6.47 -5.64
N ALA A 117 -10.31 -6.42 -5.11
CA ALA A 117 -9.75 -5.20 -4.53
C ALA A 117 -9.54 -4.10 -5.60
N LEU A 118 -9.02 -4.47 -6.78
CA LEU A 118 -8.85 -3.57 -7.92
C LEU A 118 -10.17 -2.88 -8.27
N GLN A 119 -11.24 -3.67 -8.45
CA GLN A 119 -12.57 -3.18 -8.80
C GLN A 119 -13.21 -2.34 -7.68
N LYS A 120 -13.15 -2.84 -6.44
CA LYS A 120 -13.77 -2.19 -5.28
C LYS A 120 -13.16 -0.82 -4.98
N TYR A 121 -11.83 -0.72 -5.04
CA TYR A 121 -11.11 0.49 -4.66
C TYR A 121 -10.77 1.38 -5.85
N LYS A 122 -10.97 0.91 -7.09
CA LYS A 122 -10.66 1.63 -8.34
C LYS A 122 -9.21 2.11 -8.37
N VAL A 123 -8.30 1.31 -7.82
CA VAL A 123 -6.85 1.52 -7.92
C VAL A 123 -6.37 1.12 -9.31
N HIS A 124 -5.20 1.58 -9.71
CA HIS A 124 -4.65 1.33 -11.05
C HIS A 124 -3.95 -0.03 -11.13
N ALA A 125 -3.39 -0.49 -10.00
CA ALA A 125 -2.84 -1.82 -9.88
C ALA A 125 -2.99 -2.38 -8.46
N VAL A 126 -3.04 -3.71 -8.37
CA VAL A 126 -2.90 -4.45 -7.12
C VAL A 126 -1.69 -5.36 -7.27
N VAL A 127 -0.67 -5.17 -6.45
CA VAL A 127 0.45 -6.09 -6.34
C VAL A 127 0.03 -7.23 -5.42
N ALA A 128 -0.13 -8.40 -6.00
CA ALA A 128 -0.60 -9.60 -5.35
C ALA A 128 0.60 -10.52 -5.09
N ASN A 129 0.82 -10.90 -3.84
CA ASN A 129 1.97 -11.71 -3.46
C ASN A 129 1.58 -12.79 -2.46
N GLU A 130 2.12 -13.99 -2.65
CA GLU A 130 1.98 -15.08 -1.69
C GLU A 130 3.05 -14.95 -0.60
N LEU A 131 2.70 -15.24 0.66
CA LEU A 131 3.59 -15.01 1.80
C LEU A 131 4.98 -15.64 1.66
N LEU A 132 5.04 -16.87 1.14
CA LEU A 132 6.27 -17.66 1.04
C LEU A 132 7.16 -17.23 -0.13
N THR A 133 6.57 -16.78 -1.23
CA THR A 133 7.28 -16.45 -2.47
C THR A 133 7.41 -14.95 -2.72
N ARG A 134 6.91 -14.09 -1.82
CA ARG A 134 6.87 -12.63 -2.00
C ARG A 134 8.20 -11.94 -2.33
N LYS A 135 9.35 -12.57 -2.01
CA LYS A 135 10.69 -12.05 -2.35
C LYS A 135 11.19 -12.51 -3.72
N GLU A 136 10.58 -13.55 -4.26
CA GLU A 136 10.95 -14.20 -5.52
C GLU A 136 10.06 -13.72 -6.66
N GLU A 137 8.75 -13.66 -6.43
CA GLU A 137 7.76 -13.27 -7.41
C GLU A 137 6.53 -12.56 -6.82
N VAL A 138 5.93 -11.71 -7.65
CA VAL A 138 4.64 -11.05 -7.39
C VAL A 138 3.82 -11.01 -8.68
N VAL A 139 2.51 -10.87 -8.57
CA VAL A 139 1.61 -10.67 -9.70
C VAL A 139 1.01 -9.27 -9.65
N VAL A 140 1.25 -8.46 -10.67
CA VAL A 140 0.63 -7.14 -10.81
C VAL A 140 -0.69 -7.31 -11.55
N VAL A 141 -1.80 -7.19 -10.80
CA VAL A 141 -3.17 -7.28 -11.30
C VAL A 141 -3.65 -5.88 -11.68
N SER A 142 -4.17 -5.72 -12.90
CA SER A 142 -4.66 -4.44 -13.44
C SER A 142 -5.75 -4.63 -14.49
N SER A 143 -6.41 -3.55 -14.90
CA SER A 143 -7.44 -3.58 -15.95
C SER A 143 -6.90 -4.05 -17.31
N SER A 144 -5.62 -3.82 -17.60
CA SER A 144 -4.94 -4.28 -18.81
C SER A 144 -4.48 -5.74 -18.73
N GLY A 145 -4.79 -6.46 -17.64
CA GLY A 145 -4.38 -7.84 -17.40
C GLY A 145 -3.38 -8.02 -16.26
N ASN A 146 -2.99 -9.27 -16.05
CA ASN A 146 -2.10 -9.69 -14.98
C ASN A 146 -0.67 -9.89 -15.52
N VAL A 147 0.33 -9.36 -14.82
CA VAL A 147 1.74 -9.52 -15.17
C VAL A 147 2.47 -10.16 -14.01
N VAL A 148 3.13 -11.29 -14.25
CA VAL A 148 4.00 -11.91 -13.24
C VAL A 148 5.37 -11.24 -13.30
N VAL A 149 5.83 -10.76 -12.16
CA VAL A 149 7.12 -10.11 -11.98
C VAL A 149 7.98 -10.99 -11.08
N ARG A 150 9.20 -11.30 -11.52
CA ARG A 150 10.15 -12.13 -10.78
C ARG A 150 11.46 -11.37 -10.60
N ARG A 151 12.23 -11.69 -9.56
CA ARG A 151 13.63 -11.26 -9.48
C ARG A 151 14.48 -11.90 -10.57
N ASP A 152 15.63 -11.32 -10.89
CA ASP A 152 16.56 -11.91 -11.86
C ASP A 152 17.30 -13.09 -11.22
N SER A 153 16.97 -14.32 -11.65
CA SER A 153 17.61 -15.53 -11.14
C SER A 153 19.10 -15.62 -11.45
N ASN A 154 19.60 -14.88 -12.45
CA ASN A 154 21.02 -14.87 -12.82
C ASN A 154 21.87 -13.95 -11.93
N LYS A 155 21.21 -13.11 -11.11
CA LYS A 155 21.85 -12.12 -10.24
C LYS A 155 21.47 -12.39 -8.79
N PRO A 156 22.35 -13.01 -7.99
CA PRO A 156 22.06 -13.34 -6.59
C PRO A 156 21.61 -12.14 -5.74
N GLU A 157 22.06 -10.94 -6.08
CA GLU A 157 21.73 -9.68 -5.42
C GLU A 157 20.41 -9.04 -5.88
N SER A 158 19.80 -9.54 -6.96
CA SER A 158 18.56 -8.99 -7.50
C SER A 158 17.39 -9.26 -6.56
N ILE A 159 16.57 -8.23 -6.37
CA ILE A 159 15.32 -8.31 -5.62
C ILE A 159 14.13 -8.11 -6.55
N VAL A 160 12.96 -8.63 -6.16
CA VAL A 160 11.75 -8.53 -7.01
C VAL A 160 11.33 -7.07 -7.22
N GLU A 161 11.63 -6.19 -6.27
CA GLU A 161 11.37 -4.75 -6.34
C GLU A 161 12.06 -4.09 -7.54
N ASP A 162 13.22 -4.56 -7.99
CA ASP A 162 13.93 -3.95 -9.14
C ASP A 162 13.07 -3.99 -10.41
N ASN A 163 12.48 -5.15 -10.68
CA ASN A 163 11.64 -5.36 -11.86
C ASN A 163 10.21 -4.82 -11.63
N LEU A 164 9.72 -4.89 -10.40
CA LEU A 164 8.41 -4.36 -10.03
C LEU A 164 8.37 -2.83 -10.19
N ILE A 165 9.36 -2.11 -9.66
CA ILE A 165 9.40 -0.65 -9.73
C ILE A 165 9.53 -0.18 -11.18
N ARG A 166 10.35 -0.83 -12.02
CA ARG A 166 10.42 -0.53 -13.46
C ARG A 166 9.06 -0.62 -14.14
N LEU A 167 8.36 -1.75 -13.96
CA LEU A 167 7.02 -1.95 -14.53
C LEU A 167 6.03 -0.89 -14.07
N LEU A 168 6.06 -0.51 -12.78
CA LEU A 168 5.13 0.47 -12.22
C LEU A 168 5.44 1.90 -12.69
N VAL A 169 6.73 2.25 -12.85
CA VAL A 169 7.16 3.53 -13.42
C VAL A 169 6.75 3.66 -14.88
N ASP A 170 6.89 2.60 -15.68
CA ASP A 170 6.46 2.61 -17.07
C ASP A 170 4.94 2.83 -17.19
N ARG A 171 4.16 2.12 -16.36
CA ARG A 171 2.70 2.29 -16.31
C ARG A 171 2.28 3.68 -15.84
N HIS A 172 2.98 4.23 -14.84
CA HIS A 172 2.72 5.59 -14.36
C HIS A 172 3.07 6.63 -15.42
N SER A 173 4.16 6.44 -16.17
CA SER A 173 4.55 7.30 -17.28
C SER A 173 3.50 7.31 -18.38
N THR A 174 2.92 6.15 -18.71
CA THR A 174 1.78 6.07 -19.64
C THR A 174 0.57 6.80 -19.09
N TYR A 175 0.21 6.58 -17.82
CA TYR A 175 -0.91 7.26 -17.16
C TYR A 175 -0.77 8.79 -17.17
N ILE A 176 0.43 9.32 -16.93
CA ILE A 176 0.71 10.76 -17.00
C ILE A 176 0.45 11.28 -18.41
N LYS A 177 0.94 10.59 -19.44
CA LYS A 177 0.75 10.99 -20.86
C LYS A 177 -0.73 11.01 -21.24
N GLU A 178 -1.47 9.98 -20.87
CA GLU A 178 -2.92 9.86 -21.13
C GLU A 178 -3.75 10.90 -20.36
N SER A 179 -3.25 11.41 -19.23
CA SER A 179 -3.94 12.43 -18.44
C SER A 179 -3.71 13.86 -18.93
N LEU A 180 -2.75 14.06 -19.85
CA LEU A 180 -2.42 15.35 -20.47
C LEU A 180 -3.14 15.57 -21.81
N THR A 181 -3.69 14.50 -22.40
CA THR A 181 -4.51 14.50 -23.61
C THR A 181 -5.99 14.61 -23.26
#